data_AF-A0A398BH00-F1
#
_entry.id   AF-A0A398BH00-F1
#
_cell.length_a   1.000
_cell.length_b   1.000
_cell.length_c   1.000
_cell.angle_alpha   90.00
_cell.angle_beta   90.00
_cell.angle_gamma   90.00
#
_symmetry.space_group_name_H-M   'P 1'
#
loop_
_entity.id
_entity.type
_entity.pdbx_description
1 polymer ?
#
loop_
_entity_poly.entity_id
_entity_poly.type
_entity_poly.pdbx_seq_one_letter_code
_entity_poly.pdbx_strand_id
1 'polypeptide(L)' 'MNTKTLSLKHLETSISYLRTHMITIGISKGLTHSDTIKYSQKLDILLNEYQKIKSS' A
#
# COMPACT_ATOMS: atom_id res chain seq x y z
N MET A 1 -17.58 11.32 -16.48
CA MET A 1 -16.35 11.13 -15.69
C MET A 1 -16.14 9.65 -15.47
N ASN A 2 -14.95 9.12 -15.78
CA ASN A 2 -14.66 7.69 -15.75
C ASN A 2 -14.30 7.25 -14.31
N THR A 3 -15.22 6.56 -13.64
CA THR A 3 -15.10 6.17 -12.22
C THR A 3 -13.89 5.27 -11.93
N LYS A 4 -13.47 4.45 -12.90
CA LYS A 4 -12.27 3.60 -12.83
C LYS A 4 -10.97 4.39 -12.69
N THR A 5 -10.86 5.57 -13.31
CA THR A 5 -9.63 6.37 -13.29
C THR A 5 -9.44 7.04 -11.93
N LEU A 6 -10.53 7.44 -11.29
CA LEU A 6 -10.51 8.00 -9.94
C LEU A 6 -10.10 6.93 -8.91
N SER A 7 -10.62 5.70 -9.03
CA SER A 7 -10.30 4.61 -8.09
C SER A 7 -8.83 4.18 -8.17
N LEU A 8 -8.23 4.17 -9.37
CA LEU A 8 -6.82 3.81 -9.54
C LEU A 8 -5.89 4.83 -8.86
N LYS A 9 -6.14 6.12 -9.06
CA LYS A 9 -5.32 7.20 -8.48
C LYS A 9 -5.39 7.21 -6.94
N HIS A 10 -6.57 6.93 -6.38
CA HIS A 10 -6.73 6.78 -4.92
C HIS A 10 -5.92 5.60 -4.39
N LEU A 11 -5.90 4.48 -5.13
CA LEU A 11 -5.16 3.30 -4.74
C LEU A 11 -3.64 3.53 -4.80
N GLU A 12 -3.15 4.19 -5.84
CA GLU A 12 -1.73 4.58 -5.96
C GLU A 12 -1.30 5.51 -4.82
N THR A 13 -2.15 6.48 -4.46
CA THR A 13 -1.89 7.39 -3.34
C THR A 13 -1.80 6.63 -2.02
N SER A 14 -2.71 5.67 -1.80
CA SER A 14 -2.73 4.85 -0.60
C SER A 14 -1.51 3.93 -0.49
N ILE A 15 -1.10 3.32 -1.62
CA ILE A 15 0.11 2.50 -1.71
C ILE A 15 1.36 3.33 -1.38
N SER A 16 1.47 4.54 -1.93
CA SER A 16 2.60 5.44 -1.69
C SER A 16 2.68 5.85 -0.22
N TYR A 17 1.56 6.29 0.37
CA TYR A 17 1.48 6.64 1.78
C TYR A 17 1.90 5.48 2.68
N LEU A 18 1.33 4.29 2.45
CA LEU A 18 1.57 3.13 3.30
C LEU A 18 3.00 2.60 3.18
N ARG A 19 3.62 2.69 1.99
CA ARG A 19 5.04 2.38 1.80
C ARG A 19 5.93 3.29 2.64
N THR A 20 5.73 4.60 2.56
CA THR A 20 6.50 5.57 3.34
C THR A 20 6.36 5.30 4.83
N HIS A 21 5.12 5.07 5.30
CA HIS A 21 4.86 4.78 6.71
C HIS A 21 5.52 3.48 7.18
N MET A 22 5.45 2.41 6.38
CA MET A 22 6.10 1.14 6.68
C MET A 22 7.63 1.29 6.76
N ILE A 23 8.24 2.06 5.84
CA ILE A 23 9.69 2.34 5.87
C ILE A 23 10.06 3.09 7.14
N THR A 24 9.32 4.16 7.49
CA THR A 24 9.58 4.93 8.71
C THR A 24 9.50 4.06 9.96
N ILE A 25 8.48 3.21 10.07
CA ILE A 25 8.32 2.29 11.20
C ILE A 25 9.40 1.20 11.18
N GLY A 26 9.76 0.67 10.00
CA GLY A 26 10.83 -0.32 9.85
C GLY A 26 12.20 0.20 10.25
N ILE A 27 12.50 1.47 9.96
CA ILE A 27 13.72 2.16 10.42
C ILE A 27 13.66 2.39 11.93
N SER A 28 12.52 2.83 12.46
CA SER A 28 12.37 3.20 13.88
C SER A 28 12.29 2.01 14.83
N LYS A 29 11.64 0.92 14.42
CA LYS A 29 11.29 -0.23 15.29
C LYS A 29 11.90 -1.55 14.83
N GLY A 30 12.45 -1.61 13.62
CA GLY A 30 12.94 -2.83 12.99
C GLY A 30 11.91 -3.50 12.09
N LEU A 31 12.40 -4.28 11.12
CA LEU A 31 11.56 -4.96 10.12
C LEU A 31 10.75 -6.14 10.70
N THR A 32 11.22 -6.73 11.80
CA THR A 32 10.54 -7.84 12.49
C THR A 32 9.54 -7.36 13.54
N HIS A 33 9.44 -6.05 13.78
CA HIS A 33 8.46 -5.49 14.71
C HIS A 33 7.04 -5.73 14.19
N SER A 34 6.12 -6.07 15.10
CA SER A 34 4.73 -6.40 14.78
C SER A 34 4.03 -5.30 13.96
N ASP A 35 4.27 -4.03 14.28
CA ASP A 35 3.76 -2.90 13.51
C ASP A 35 4.27 -2.89 12.06
N THR A 36 5.57 -3.12 11.83
CA THR A 36 6.14 -3.14 10.47
C THR A 36 5.53 -4.26 9.64
N ILE A 37 5.38 -5.45 10.24
CA ILE A 37 4.73 -6.62 9.61
C ILE A 37 3.25 -6.31 9.30
N LYS A 38 2.53 -5.66 10.22
CA LYS A 38 1.13 -5.26 10.01
C LYS A 38 1.00 -4.29 8.83
N TYR A 39 1.93 -3.34 8.70
CA TYR A 39 1.92 -2.41 7.58
C TYR A 39 2.33 -3.07 6.25
N SER A 40 3.25 -4.06 6.27
CA SER A 40 3.61 -4.82 5.06
C SER A 40 2.43 -5.65 4.55
N GLN A 41 1.70 -6.33 5.43
CA GLN A 41 0.51 -7.10 5.07
C GLN A 41 -0.59 -6.22 4.46
N LYS A 42 -0.80 -5.03 5.02
CA LYS A 42 -1.75 -4.05 4.45
C LYS A 42 -1.31 -3.55 3.08
N LEU A 43 0.00 -3.33 2.90
CA LEU A 43 0.55 -2.91 1.61
C LEU A 43 0.37 -3.99 0.55
N ASP A 44 0.57 -5.26 0.89
CA ASP A 44 0.36 -6.38 -0.03
C ASP A 44 -1.09 -6.46 -0.52
N ILE A 45 -2.07 -6.22 0.36
CA ILE A 45 -3.50 -6.18 -0.02
C ILE A 45 -3.74 -5.09 -1.08
N LEU A 46 -3.25 -3.87 -0.84
CA LEU A 46 -3.42 -2.76 -1.79
C LEU A 46 -2.71 -3.02 -3.12
N LEU A 47 -1.52 -3.63 -3.10
CA LEU A 47 -0.79 -4.00 -4.31
C LEU A 47 -1.54 -5.07 -5.12
N ASN A 48 -2.14 -6.05 -4.45
CA ASN A 48 -2.96 -7.06 -5.10
C ASN A 48 -4.22 -6.46 -5.76
N GLU A 49 -4.88 -5.51 -5.09
CA GLU A 49 -6.00 -4.77 -5.68
C GLU A 49 -5.56 -3.95 -6.90
N TYR A 50 -4.41 -3.30 -6.82
CA TYR A 50 -3.86 -2.50 -7.91
C TYR A 50 -3.55 -3.35 -9.13
N GLN A 51 -2.94 -4.52 -8.89
CA GLN A 51 -2.65 -5.48 -9.94
C GLN A 51 -3.92 -6.00 -10.60
N LYS A 52 -4.97 -6.34 -9.83
CA LYS A 52 -6.26 -6.75 -10.40
C LYS A 52 -6.87 -5.69 -11.30
N ILE A 53 -6.82 -4.42 -10.90
CA ILE A 53 -7.37 -3.31 -11.70
C ILE A 53 -6.52 -3.07 -12.96
N LYS A 54 -5.20 -3.17 -12.87
CA LYS A 54 -4.28 -2.95 -14.00
C LYS A 54 -4.28 -4.10 -15.02
N SER A 55 -4.55 -5.32 -14.56
CA SER A 55 -4.62 -6.52 -15.39
C SER A 55 -6.00 -6.80 -15.98
N SER A 56 -7.02 -5.97 -15.67
CA SER A 56 -8.38 -6.04 -16.22
C SER A 56 -8.60 -5.00 -17.31
#